data_AF-A0A8H3LCB7-F1
#
_entry.id   AF-A0A8H3LCB7-F1
#
_cell.length_a   1.000
_cell.length_b   1.000
_cell.length_c   1.000
_cell.angle_alpha   90.00
_cell.angle_beta   90.00
_cell.angle_gamma   90.00
#
_symmetry.space_group_name_H-M   'P 1'
#
loop_
_entity.id
_entity.type
_entity.pdbx_description
1 polymer ?
#
loop_
_entity_poly.entity_id
_entity_poly.type
_entity_poly.pdbx_seq_one_letter_code
_entity_poly.pdbx_strand_id
1 'polypeptide(L)'
;MIFTSFNGEVKLVNGNIVIRPEMKSSLSLYRHVLRYLRSSSFPFKYLYPKIRHNVREMFEIHRERDEEKTKMLLKWGWQDLAFLKSWKIVEKEIRDDIFRGFSTSKKGKIHDNK
;
A
#
# COMPACT_ATOMS: atom_id res chain seq x y z
N MET A 1 20.07 8.64 -4.12
CA MET A 1 18.68 8.14 -4.11
C MET A 1 18.63 6.98 -5.12
N ILE A 2 18.49 5.74 -4.64
CA ILE A 2 18.63 4.52 -5.47
C ILE A 2 17.28 3.81 -5.50
N PHE A 3 16.76 3.55 -6.70
CA PHE A 3 15.65 2.61 -6.92
C PHE A 3 16.03 1.65 -8.04
N THR A 4 16.55 0.48 -7.68
CA THR A 4 16.90 -0.60 -8.61
C THR A 4 15.74 -1.58 -8.80
N SER A 5 15.36 -1.70 -10.07
CA SER A 5 14.74 -2.79 -10.84
C SER A 5 13.85 -3.82 -10.13
N PHE A 6 12.57 -3.92 -10.56
CA PHE A 6 11.81 -5.17 -10.57
C PHE A 6 10.80 -5.18 -11.74
N ASN A 7 10.86 -6.23 -12.58
CA ASN A 7 10.02 -6.62 -13.73
C ASN A 7 8.61 -5.98 -13.86
N GLY A 8 8.60 -4.73 -14.31
CA GLY A 8 7.44 -3.87 -14.54
C GLY A 8 7.84 -2.42 -14.23
N GLU A 9 8.46 -1.73 -15.19
CA GLU A 9 9.05 -0.41 -15.01
C GLU A 9 8.05 0.61 -14.42
N VAL A 10 8.24 0.96 -13.16
CA VAL A 10 7.78 2.23 -12.61
C VAL A 10 8.92 3.22 -12.81
N LYS A 11 8.78 4.09 -13.80
CA LYS A 11 9.75 5.16 -14.08
C LYS A 11 9.23 6.45 -13.51
N LEU A 12 10.03 7.12 -12.70
CA LEU A 12 9.82 8.54 -12.40
C LEU A 12 10.33 9.34 -13.60
N VAL A 13 9.42 9.98 -14.33
CA VAL A 13 9.76 10.92 -15.39
C VAL A 13 9.23 12.27 -14.96
N ASN A 14 10.13 13.23 -14.67
CA ASN A 14 9.77 14.59 -14.25
C ASN A 14 8.82 14.65 -13.04
N GLY A 15 9.03 13.80 -12.03
CA GLY A 15 8.16 13.74 -10.84
C GLY A 15 6.85 12.96 -11.03
N ASN A 16 6.57 12.47 -12.23
CA ASN A 16 5.39 11.65 -12.51
C ASN A 16 5.73 10.15 -12.50
N ILE A 17 4.90 9.36 -11.83
CA ILE A 17 4.97 7.89 -11.84
C ILE A 17 4.44 7.42 -13.20
N VAL A 18 5.34 7.04 -14.10
CA VAL A 18 5.03 6.43 -15.40
C VAL A 18 5.00 4.91 -15.23
N ILE A 19 3.81 4.33 -15.42
CA ILE A 19 3.58 2.88 -15.40
C ILE A 19 3.46 2.44 -16.86
N ARG A 20 4.39 1.61 -17.36
CA ARG A 20 4.27 0.97 -18.69
C ARG A 20 3.24 -0.17 -18.60
N PRO A 21 2.12 -0.13 -19.34
CA PRO A 21 1.07 -1.09 -19.20
C PRO A 21 1.25 -2.22 -20.22
N GLU A 22 2.05 -3.21 -19.91
CA GLU A 22 1.52 -4.56 -20.13
C GLU A 22 0.51 -4.75 -19.00
N MET A 23 -0.73 -4.30 -19.22
CA MET A 23 -1.76 -4.22 -18.17
C MET A 23 -2.16 -5.64 -17.78
N LYS A 24 -1.40 -6.19 -16.83
CA LYS A 24 -1.66 -7.49 -16.20
C LYS A 24 -3.10 -7.46 -15.67
N SER A 25 -3.83 -8.55 -15.89
CA SER A 25 -5.25 -8.68 -15.54
C SER A 25 -5.57 -8.34 -14.08
N SER A 26 -6.83 -8.02 -13.79
CA SER A 26 -7.34 -7.79 -12.42
C SER A 26 -6.96 -8.92 -11.47
N LEU A 27 -7.07 -10.17 -11.92
CA LEU A 27 -6.65 -11.33 -11.15
C LEU A 27 -5.14 -11.32 -10.82
N SER A 28 -4.30 -10.85 -11.73
CA SER A 28 -2.87 -10.70 -11.48
C SER A 28 -2.61 -9.65 -10.40
N LEU A 29 -3.22 -8.47 -10.49
CA LEU A 29 -3.11 -7.43 -9.48
C LEU A 29 -3.57 -7.95 -8.11
N TYR A 30 -4.75 -8.58 -8.04
CA TYR A 30 -5.29 -9.19 -6.82
C TYR A 30 -4.29 -10.15 -6.17
N ARG A 31 -3.71 -11.07 -6.96
CA ARG A 31 -2.68 -12.01 -6.48
C ARG A 31 -1.43 -11.29 -5.96
N HIS A 32 -0.99 -10.22 -6.62
CA HIS A 32 0.17 -9.45 -6.16
C HIS A 32 -0.10 -8.78 -4.81
N VAL A 33 -1.27 -8.19 -4.63
CA VAL A 33 -1.68 -7.59 -3.35
C VAL A 33 -1.68 -8.66 -2.26
N LEU A 34 -2.38 -9.78 -2.47
CA LEU A 34 -2.46 -10.86 -1.48
C LEU A 34 -1.10 -11.49 -1.13
N ARG A 35 -0.19 -11.62 -2.12
CA ARG A 35 1.18 -12.09 -1.87
C ARG A 35 1.96 -11.07 -1.04
N TYR A 36 1.85 -9.78 -1.35
CA TYR A 36 2.54 -8.75 -0.61
C TYR A 36 2.06 -8.68 0.85
N LEU A 37 0.76 -8.73 1.10
CA LEU A 37 0.18 -8.74 2.46
C LEU A 37 0.71 -9.90 3.33
N ARG A 38 1.00 -11.06 2.71
CA ARG A 38 1.60 -12.21 3.40
C ARG A 38 3.11 -12.10 3.57
N SER A 39 3.80 -11.31 2.75
CA SER A 39 5.27 -11.19 2.77
C SER A 39 5.80 -10.59 4.07
N SER A 40 7.00 -10.96 4.49
CA SER A 40 7.67 -10.39 5.68
C SER A 40 7.90 -8.88 5.57
N SER A 41 7.97 -8.34 4.34
CA SER A 41 8.14 -6.92 4.07
C SER A 41 6.90 -6.06 4.37
N PHE A 42 5.74 -6.68 4.59
CA PHE A 42 4.52 -5.94 4.95
C PHE A 42 4.55 -5.56 6.44
N PRO A 43 4.62 -4.26 6.78
CA PRO A 43 4.88 -3.83 8.16
C PRO A 43 3.67 -3.92 9.09
N PHE A 44 2.45 -3.96 8.55
CA PHE A 44 1.22 -3.91 9.34
C PHE A 44 0.57 -5.28 9.52
N LYS A 45 1.32 -6.27 10.03
CA LYS A 45 0.83 -7.66 10.16
C LYS A 45 -0.48 -7.79 10.93
N TYR A 46 -0.69 -6.94 11.93
CA TYR A 46 -1.93 -6.88 12.70
C TYR A 46 -3.14 -6.42 11.88
N LEU A 47 -2.95 -5.61 10.82
CA LEU A 47 -4.01 -5.18 9.91
C LEU A 47 -4.29 -6.18 8.77
N TYR A 48 -3.51 -7.26 8.67
CA TYR A 48 -3.61 -8.22 7.57
C TYR A 48 -5.04 -8.72 7.30
N PRO A 49 -5.81 -9.19 8.31
CA PRO A 49 -7.16 -9.70 8.06
C PRO A 49 -8.10 -8.63 7.50
N LYS A 50 -8.03 -7.42 8.06
CA LYS A 50 -8.88 -6.30 7.65
C LYS A 50 -8.52 -5.81 6.25
N ILE A 51 -7.24 -5.62 5.94
CA ILE A 51 -6.80 -5.17 4.62
C ILE A 51 -7.12 -6.22 3.56
N ARG A 52 -6.92 -7.51 3.86
CA ARG A 52 -7.31 -8.60 2.95
C ARG A 52 -8.82 -8.58 2.64
N HIS A 53 -9.65 -8.35 3.64
CA HIS A 53 -11.10 -8.23 3.47
C HIS A 53 -11.44 -7.02 2.59
N ASN A 54 -10.93 -5.83 2.93
CA ASN A 54 -11.16 -4.61 2.15
C ASN A 54 -10.69 -4.75 0.69
N VAL A 55 -9.54 -5.39 0.45
CA VAL A 55 -9.06 -5.67 -0.92
C VAL A 55 -10.04 -6.57 -1.67
N ARG A 56 -10.61 -7.60 -1.02
CA ARG A 56 -11.63 -8.42 -1.66
C ARG A 56 -12.86 -7.60 -2.02
N GLU A 57 -13.39 -6.82 -1.08
CA GLU A 57 -14.55 -5.95 -1.31
C GLU A 57 -14.31 -4.96 -2.45
N MET A 58 -13.14 -4.33 -2.49
CA MET A 58 -12.78 -3.38 -3.55
C MET A 58 -12.85 -4.00 -4.96
N PHE A 59 -12.38 -5.24 -5.12
CA PHE A 59 -12.44 -5.95 -6.39
C PHE A 59 -13.86 -6.39 -6.77
N GLU A 60 -14.72 -6.69 -5.81
CA GLU A 60 -16.12 -7.03 -6.06
C GLU A 60 -16.94 -5.78 -6.42
N ILE A 61 -16.78 -4.68 -5.67
CA ILE A 61 -17.49 -3.42 -5.91
C ILE A 61 -17.15 -2.85 -7.29
N HIS A 62 -15.89 -2.96 -7.71
CA HIS A 62 -15.40 -2.44 -9.00
C HIS A 62 -15.34 -3.51 -10.08
N ARG A 63 -16.20 -4.53 -10.00
CA ARG A 63 -16.31 -5.56 -11.03
C ARG A 63 -17.00 -4.99 -12.28
N GLU A 64 -16.19 -4.42 -13.16
CA GLU A 64 -16.61 -3.74 -14.38
C GLU A 64 -16.41 -4.63 -15.63
N ARG A 65 -17.26 -4.44 -16.65
CA ARG A 65 -17.16 -5.09 -17.97
C ARG A 65 -16.65 -4.15 -19.04
N ASP A 66 -16.81 -2.84 -18.83
CA ASP A 66 -16.25 -1.81 -19.71
C ASP A 66 -14.71 -1.85 -19.69
N GLU A 67 -14.11 -1.94 -20.87
CA GLU A 67 -12.66 -2.14 -21.01
C GLU A 67 -11.87 -0.90 -20.56
N GLU A 68 -12.32 0.30 -20.91
CA GLU A 68 -11.60 1.54 -20.60
C GLU A 68 -11.65 1.87 -19.11
N LYS A 69 -12.82 1.69 -18.49
CA LYS A 69 -12.96 1.78 -17.03
C LYS A 69 -12.11 0.71 -16.33
N THR A 70 -12.09 -0.52 -16.85
CA THR A 70 -11.25 -1.58 -16.29
C THR A 70 -9.77 -1.21 -16.35
N LYS A 71 -9.28 -0.67 -17.47
CA LYS A 71 -7.90 -0.18 -17.61
C LYS A 71 -7.58 0.91 -16.59
N MET A 72 -8.49 1.87 -16.40
CA MET A 72 -8.33 2.94 -15.41
C MET A 72 -8.26 2.39 -13.98
N LEU A 73 -9.17 1.49 -13.60
CA LEU A 73 -9.21 0.85 -12.29
C LEU A 73 -7.94 0.02 -12.03
N LEU A 74 -7.45 -0.71 -13.04
CA LEU A 74 -6.20 -1.44 -12.94
C LEU A 74 -5.02 -0.50 -12.69
N LYS A 75 -4.95 0.62 -13.40
CA LYS A 75 -3.90 1.63 -13.20
C LYS A 75 -3.89 2.14 -11.75
N TRP A 76 -5.05 2.53 -11.22
CA TRP A 76 -5.17 2.96 -9.82
C TRP A 76 -4.79 1.85 -8.83
N GLY A 77 -5.28 0.63 -9.05
CA GLY A 77 -4.95 -0.49 -8.17
C GLY A 77 -3.45 -0.84 -8.15
N TRP A 78 -2.74 -0.67 -9.26
CA TRP A 78 -1.28 -0.80 -9.29
C TRP A 78 -0.57 0.34 -8.55
N GLN A 79 -1.10 1.57 -8.63
CA GLN A 79 -0.60 2.71 -7.85
C GLN A 79 -0.82 2.49 -6.35
N ASP A 80 -1.99 2.01 -5.94
CA ASP A 80 -2.30 1.67 -4.56
C ASP A 80 -1.37 0.58 -4.01
N LEU A 81 -1.08 -0.44 -4.82
CA LEU A 81 -0.11 -1.47 -4.43
C LEU A 81 1.31 -0.90 -4.29
N ALA A 82 1.72 0.02 -5.17
CA ALA A 82 3.01 0.69 -5.06
C ALA A 82 3.09 1.56 -3.80
N PHE A 83 2.02 2.30 -3.49
CA PHE A 83 1.88 3.07 -2.25
C PHE A 83 1.90 2.16 -1.01
N LEU A 84 1.16 1.04 -1.02
CA LEU A 84 1.19 0.09 0.08
C LEU A 84 2.59 -0.51 0.31
N LYS A 85 3.37 -0.67 -0.76
CA LYS A 85 4.77 -1.10 -0.70
C LYS A 85 5.73 -0.03 -0.19
N SER A 86 5.44 1.25 -0.42
CA SER A 86 6.31 2.34 0.08
C SER A 86 6.26 2.46 1.60
N TRP A 87 5.22 1.99 2.28
CA TRP A 87 5.24 1.96 3.75
C TRP A 87 6.39 1.14 4.33
N LYS A 88 7.02 0.23 3.58
CA LYS A 88 8.19 -0.51 4.08
C LYS A 88 9.38 0.41 4.42
N ILE A 89 9.53 1.54 3.72
CA ILE A 89 10.64 2.49 3.89
C ILE A 89 10.37 3.56 4.96
N VAL A 90 9.12 3.69 5.43
CA VAL A 90 8.78 4.60 6.52
C VAL A 90 9.22 3.99 7.85
N GLU A 91 9.81 4.82 8.71
CA GLU A 91 10.27 4.43 10.06
C GLU A 91 9.12 3.81 10.88
N LYS A 92 9.48 2.85 11.75
CA LYS A 92 8.49 2.08 12.50
C LYS A 92 7.70 2.98 13.45
N GLU A 93 8.35 3.92 14.11
CA GLU A 93 7.73 4.88 15.04
C GLU A 93 6.64 5.68 14.32
N ILE A 94 6.98 6.31 13.18
CA ILE A 94 6.06 7.09 12.37
C ILE A 94 4.86 6.25 11.91
N ARG A 95 5.12 5.01 11.49
CA ARG A 95 4.06 4.07 11.08
C ARG A 95 3.13 3.71 12.23
N ASP A 96 3.70 3.37 13.38
CA ASP A 96 2.93 2.99 14.55
C ASP A 96 2.08 4.19 15.03
N ASP A 97 2.62 5.41 15.02
CA ASP A 97 1.88 6.64 15.36
C ASP A 97 0.68 6.89 14.44
N ILE A 98 0.86 6.72 13.12
CA ILE A 98 -0.21 6.92 12.12
C ILE A 98 -1.31 5.85 12.26
N PHE A 99 -0.94 4.58 12.42
CA PHE A 99 -1.88 3.47 12.30
C PHE A 99 -2.40 2.92 13.63
N ARG A 100 -1.74 3.18 14.76
CA ARG A 100 -2.24 2.83 16.10
C ARG A 100 -2.98 3.97 16.78
N GLY A 101 -2.93 5.17 16.19
CA GLY A 101 -3.49 6.38 16.77
C GLY A 101 -2.61 6.88 17.92
N PHE A 102 -2.62 8.19 18.13
CA PHE A 102 -2.04 8.84 19.30
C PHE A 102 -2.60 8.25 20.60
N SER A 103 -2.02 7.17 21.09
CA SER A 103 -2.30 6.65 22.41
C SER A 103 -1.06 5.94 22.93
N THR A 104 -0.17 6.77 23.49
CA THR A 104 0.45 6.63 24.82
C THR A 104 1.88 7.19 24.79
N SER A 105 2.05 8.51 24.94
CA SER A 105 3.15 9.12 25.74
C SER A 105 3.26 10.63 25.52
N LYS A 106 2.34 11.38 26.15
CA LYS A 106 2.73 12.51 27.00
C LYS A 106 1.83 12.51 28.23
N LYS A 107 1.89 11.45 29.04
CA LYS A 107 1.80 11.69 30.49
C LYS A 107 3.09 12.41 30.82
N GLY A 108 3.04 13.74 30.81
CA GLY A 108 4.09 14.55 31.41
C GLY A 108 4.32 13.98 32.81
N LYS A 109 5.54 13.55 33.09
CA LYS A 109 5.99 13.45 34.47
C LYS A 109 5.89 14.88 35.01
N ILE A 110 4.80 15.19 35.69
CA ILE A 110 4.80 16.31 36.63
C ILE A 110 5.79 15.85 37.70
N HIS A 111 7.02 16.33 37.59
CA HIS A 111 7.93 16.32 38.71
C HIS A 111 7.35 17.32 39.71
N ASP A 112 6.55 16.82 40.64
CA ASP A 112 6.28 17.55 41.89
C ASP A 112 7.60 17.55 42.66
N ASN A 113 8.36 18.63 42.51
CA ASN A 113 9.46 18.93 43.41
C ASN A 113 8.84 19.24 44.78
N LYS A 114 9.13 18.36 45.75
CA LYS A 114 9.03 18.66 47.17
C LYS A 114 9.99 19.77 47.56
#